data_AF-A0A9D9UB88-F1
#
_entry.id   AF-A0A9D9UB88-F1
#
_cell.length_a   1.000
_cell.length_b   1.000
_cell.length_c   1.000
_cell.angle_alpha   90.00
_cell.angle_beta   90.00
_cell.angle_gamma   90.00
#
_symmetry.space_group_name_H-M   'P 1'
#
loop_
_entity.id
_entity.type
_entity.pdbx_description
1 polymer ?
#
loop_
_entity_poly.entity_id
_entity_poly.type
_entity_poly.pdbx_seq_one_letter_code
_entity_poly.pdbx_strand_id
1 'polypeptide(L)'
;MVHNNSEPPSTEQTAPEGTRYDTQQVGPFKKGPFRMAMSAHVPVLPIVFRNAEMVAARDAATLCPGKVAHVVEVETPFALSAFRH
;
A
#
# COMPACT_ATOMS: atom_id res chain seq x y z
N MET A 1 -1.36 -37.81 12.00
CA MET A 1 -1.07 -37.07 10.76
C MET A 1 -1.48 -35.62 11.00
N VAL A 2 -0.53 -34.82 11.49
CA VAL A 2 -0.77 -33.39 11.75
C VAL A 2 -0.61 -32.68 10.41
N HIS A 3 -1.65 -32.04 9.90
CA HIS A 3 -1.51 -31.15 8.75
C HIS A 3 -0.65 -29.97 9.22
N ASN A 4 0.61 -29.95 8.80
CA ASN A 4 1.42 -28.75 8.89
C ASN A 4 0.82 -27.76 7.88
N ASN A 5 0.15 -26.73 8.39
CA ASN A 5 -0.19 -25.54 7.61
C ASN A 5 1.12 -24.82 7.30
N SER A 6 1.79 -25.22 6.22
CA SER A 6 3.06 -24.65 5.76
C SER A 6 2.87 -23.65 4.62
N GLU A 7 1.72 -22.99 4.55
CA GLU A 7 1.58 -21.84 3.67
C GLU A 7 2.25 -20.62 4.31
N PRO A 8 3.14 -19.92 3.60
CA PRO A 8 3.70 -18.66 4.10
C PRO A 8 2.55 -17.65 4.31
N PRO A 9 2.70 -16.72 5.26
CA PRO A 9 1.67 -15.72 5.51
C PRO A 9 1.39 -14.93 4.24
N SER A 10 0.11 -14.82 3.88
CA SER A 10 -0.32 -14.05 2.71
C SER A 10 0.05 -12.58 2.88
N THR A 11 0.75 -12.02 1.88
CA THR A 11 1.03 -10.59 1.80
C THR A 11 0.05 -9.94 0.84
N GLU A 12 -0.59 -8.86 1.27
CA GLU A 12 -1.54 -8.10 0.47
C GLU A 12 -1.05 -6.66 0.28
N GLN A 13 -1.26 -6.11 -0.91
CA GLN A 13 -0.95 -4.71 -1.22
C GLN A 13 -2.22 -4.00 -1.70
N THR A 14 -2.50 -2.85 -1.09
CA THR A 14 -3.66 -2.02 -1.43
C THR A 14 -3.24 -0.55 -1.49
N ALA A 15 -3.75 0.19 -2.47
CA ALA A 15 -3.62 1.63 -2.52
C ALA A 15 -4.75 2.26 -1.67
N PRO A 16 -4.45 2.88 -0.51
CA PRO A 16 -5.50 3.36 0.41
C PRO A 16 -6.35 4.49 -0.19
N GLU A 17 -5.83 5.21 -1.18
CA GLU A 17 -6.57 6.20 -1.97
C GLU A 17 -7.63 5.57 -2.89
N GLY A 18 -7.32 4.39 -3.42
CA GLY A 18 -8.20 3.60 -4.28
C GLY A 18 -8.50 4.20 -5.66
N THR A 19 -7.79 5.24 -6.11
CA THR A 19 -7.86 5.76 -7.49
C THR A 19 -6.55 6.49 -7.87
N ARG A 20 -6.17 6.40 -9.15
CA ARG A 20 -5.19 7.24 -9.86
C ARG A 20 -5.47 8.74 -9.69
N TYR A 21 -4.70 9.55 -8.98
CA TYR A 21 -4.85 11.01 -9.05
C TYR A 21 -3.86 11.64 -10.03
N ASP A 22 -4.30 12.66 -10.77
CA ASP A 22 -3.45 13.46 -11.67
C ASP A 22 -2.80 14.63 -10.93
N THR A 23 -2.18 14.31 -9.79
CA THR A 23 -1.46 15.26 -8.94
C THR A 23 -0.26 14.54 -8.33
N GLN A 24 0.79 15.30 -8.01
CA GLN A 24 1.97 14.82 -7.29
C GLN A 24 1.74 14.70 -5.78
N GLN A 25 0.55 15.05 -5.30
CA GLN A 25 0.16 14.98 -3.89
C GLN A 25 -0.64 13.71 -3.62
N VAL A 26 -0.40 13.15 -2.43
CA VAL A 26 -1.17 12.03 -1.87
C VAL A 26 -2.61 12.48 -1.63
N GLY A 27 -3.56 11.73 -2.20
CA GLY A 27 -4.99 11.97 -2.03
C GLY A 27 -5.52 11.47 -0.67
N PRO A 28 -6.80 11.72 -0.37
CA PRO A 28 -7.39 11.26 0.87
C PRO A 28 -7.44 9.72 0.94
N PHE A 29 -7.10 9.18 2.11
CA PHE A 29 -7.13 7.74 2.36
C PHE A 29 -8.52 7.25 2.74
N LYS A 30 -8.94 6.15 2.11
CA LYS A 30 -10.11 5.38 2.52
C LYS A 30 -9.81 4.63 3.81
N LYS A 31 -10.76 4.61 4.75
CA LYS A 31 -10.63 3.90 6.04
C LYS A 31 -10.73 2.38 5.94
N GLY A 32 -11.34 1.87 4.86
CA GLY A 32 -11.64 0.44 4.69
C GLY A 32 -10.42 -0.48 4.79
N PRO A 33 -9.37 -0.26 3.98
CA PRO A 33 -8.13 -1.05 4.04
C PRO A 33 -7.52 -1.14 5.44
N PHE A 34 -7.43 0.00 6.14
CA PHE A 34 -6.90 0.03 7.50
C PHE A 34 -7.80 -0.72 8.47
N ARG A 35 -9.12 -0.58 8.37
CA ARG A 35 -10.06 -1.35 9.21
C ARG A 35 -9.95 -2.85 8.99
N MET A 36 -9.78 -3.31 7.76
CA MET A 36 -9.56 -4.73 7.48
C MET A 36 -8.27 -5.22 8.12
N ALA A 37 -7.17 -4.46 7.99
CA ALA A 37 -5.91 -4.79 8.66
C ALA A 37 -6.06 -4.82 10.19
N MET A 38 -6.77 -3.83 10.78
CA MET A 38 -7.12 -3.76 12.21
C MET A 38 -7.86 -5.01 12.68
N SER A 39 -8.94 -5.38 11.98
CA SER A 39 -9.75 -6.53 12.35
C SER A 39 -8.99 -7.86 12.21
N ALA A 40 -8.14 -7.98 11.20
CA ALA A 40 -7.33 -9.16 10.96
C ALA A 40 -6.05 -9.23 11.81
N HIS A 41 -5.73 -8.19 12.59
CA HIS A 41 -4.50 -8.07 13.39
C HIS A 41 -3.23 -8.26 12.54
N VAL A 42 -3.25 -7.83 11.28
CA VAL A 42 -2.11 -7.93 10.37
C VAL A 42 -1.31 -6.62 10.37
N PRO A 43 0.02 -6.68 10.47
CA PRO A 43 0.85 -5.48 10.39
C PRO A 43 0.70 -4.82 9.02
N VAL A 44 0.85 -3.49 8.97
CA VAL A 44 0.82 -2.74 7.73
C VAL A 44 2.19 -2.10 7.51
N LEU A 45 2.72 -2.28 6.30
CA LEU A 45 3.98 -1.70 5.85
C LEU A 45 3.68 -0.54 4.87
N PRO A 46 3.99 0.71 5.22
CA PRO A 46 3.80 1.83 4.29
C PRO A 46 4.83 1.81 3.17
N ILE A 47 4.36 1.95 1.93
CA ILE A 47 5.19 2.09 0.73
C ILE A 47 4.69 3.31 -0.05
N VAL A 48 5.59 4.27 -0.31
CA VAL A 48 5.28 5.49 -1.08
C VAL A 48 5.99 5.44 -2.42
N PHE A 49 5.23 5.53 -3.51
CA PHE A 49 5.77 5.67 -4.86
C PHE A 49 5.85 7.15 -5.25
N ARG A 50 7.00 7.58 -5.75
CA ARG A 50 7.24 8.93 -6.26
C ARG A 50 7.55 8.87 -7.75
N ASN A 51 7.03 9.84 -8.50
CA ASN A 51 7.24 10.01 -9.94
C ASN A 51 6.64 8.89 -10.82
N ALA A 52 5.73 8.08 -10.28
CA ALA A 52 5.10 7.00 -11.04
C ALA A 52 4.22 7.54 -12.17
N GLU A 53 3.62 8.72 -11.98
CA GLU A 53 2.79 9.44 -12.95
C GLU A 53 3.57 9.88 -14.19
N MET A 54 4.88 10.14 -14.07
CA MET A 54 5.72 10.50 -15.22
C MET A 54 5.97 9.32 -16.16
N VAL A 55 5.90 8.09 -15.63
CA VAL A 55 6.10 6.84 -16.37
C VAL A 55 4.78 6.25 -16.86
N ALA A 56 3.73 6.34 -16.03
CA ALA A 56 2.43 5.74 -16.27
C ALA A 56 1.30 6.63 -15.71
N ALA A 57 1.05 7.76 -16.37
CA ALA A 57 -0.04 8.67 -16.03
C ALA A 57 -1.42 7.97 -16.05
N ARG A 58 -2.43 8.60 -15.46
CA ARG A 58 -3.81 8.11 -15.53
C ARG A 58 -4.25 8.01 -16.99
N ASP A 59 -4.90 6.91 -17.32
CA ASP A 59 -5.44 6.61 -18.66
C ASP A 59 -4.39 6.64 -19.79
N ALA A 60 -3.09 6.64 -19.47
CA ALA A 60 -2.04 6.57 -20.46
C ALA A 60 -2.10 5.24 -21.22
N ALA A 61 -2.16 5.32 -22.55
CA ALA A 61 -2.12 4.16 -23.43
C ALA A 61 -0.71 3.57 -23.59
N THR A 62 0.32 4.32 -23.20
CA THR A 62 1.73 3.97 -23.38
C THR A 62 2.55 4.33 -22.14
N LEU A 63 3.65 3.59 -21.92
CA LEU A 63 4.61 3.88 -20.86
C LEU A 63 5.73 4.80 -21.37
N CYS A 64 6.09 5.80 -20.59
CA CYS A 64 7.21 6.69 -20.88
C CYS A 64 8.45 6.27 -20.07
N PRO A 65 9.65 6.18 -20.67
CA PRO A 65 10.87 5.93 -19.91
C PRO A 65 11.09 7.01 -18.83
N GLY A 66 11.36 6.58 -17.61
CA GLY A 66 11.57 7.48 -16.48
C GLY A 66 11.97 6.70 -15.23
N LYS A 67 12.37 7.42 -14.17
CA LYS A 67 12.75 6.82 -12.89
C LYS A 67 11.59 6.92 -11.91
N VAL A 68 11.17 5.77 -11.37
CA VAL A 68 10.24 5.69 -10.26
C VAL A 68 11.03 5.41 -8.99
N ALA A 69 10.83 6.22 -7.96
CA ALA A 69 11.42 5.99 -6.65
C ALA A 69 10.37 5.41 -5.70
N HIS A 70 10.78 4.50 -4.84
CA HIS A 70 9.95 4.00 -3.74
C HIS A 70 10.64 4.28 -2.41
N VAL A 71 9.84 4.66 -1.41
CA VAL A 71 10.28 4.79 -0.02
C VAL A 71 9.56 3.73 0.79
N VAL A 72 10.32 3.00 1.58
CA VAL A 72 9.80 2.08 2.59
C VAL A 72 10.22 2.65 3.93
N GLU A 73 9.24 3.05 4.73
CA GLU A 73 9.50 3.44 6.11
C GLU A 73 9.43 2.18 6.96
N VAL A 74 10.61 1.66 7.31
CA VAL A 74 10.75 0.52 8.21
C VAL A 74 10.87 1.05 9.63
N GLU A 75 9.77 1.62 10.13
CA GLU A 75 9.53 1.57 11.57
C GLU A 75 8.89 0.23 11.91
N THR A 76 8.89 -0.19 13.18
CA THR A 76 8.22 -1.42 13.60
C THR A 76 6.83 -1.43 12.96
N PRO A 77 6.44 -2.50 12.21
CA PRO A 77 5.19 -2.47 11.45
C PRO A 77 4.11 -1.98 12.38
N PHE A 78 3.48 -0.85 12.04
CA PHE A 78 2.76 -0.11 13.06
C PHE A 78 1.72 -1.04 13.67
N ALA A 79 1.81 -1.24 14.98
CA ALA A 79 0.75 -1.92 15.67
C ALA A 79 -0.48 -1.04 15.45
N LEU A 80 -1.51 -1.62 14.86
CA LEU A 80 -2.77 -0.95 14.54
C LEU A 80 -3.44 -0.27 15.75
N SER A 81 -2.97 -0.58 16.97
CA SER A 81 -3.25 0.15 18.20
C SER A 81 -2.91 1.65 18.16
N ALA A 82 -2.01 2.09 17.26
CA ALA A 82 -1.67 3.50 17.05
C ALA A 82 -2.77 4.32 16.34
N PHE A 83 -3.76 3.66 15.70
CA PHE A 83 -4.88 4.31 15.00
C PHE A 83 -6.18 4.35 15.84
N ARG A 84 -6.07 4.35 17.17
CA ARG A 84 -7.22 4.46 18.08
C ARG A 84 -7.68 5.93 18.16
N HIS A 85 -8.75 6.25 17.44
CA HIS A 85 -9.65 7.38 17.71
C HIS A 85 -11.06 6.84 17.90
#